data_AF-A0A260V1X0-F1
#
_entry.id   AF-A0A260V1X0-F1
#
_cell.length_a   1.000
_cell.length_b   1.000
_cell.length_c   1.000
_cell.angle_alpha   90.00
_cell.angle_beta   90.00
_cell.angle_gamma   90.00
#
_symmetry.space_group_name_H-M   'P 1'
#
loop_
_entity.id
_entity.type
_entity.pdbx_description
1 polymer ?
#
loop_
_entity_poly.entity_id
_entity_poly.type
_entity_poly.pdbx_seq_one_letter_code
_entity_poly.pdbx_strand_id
1 'polypeptide(L)'
;MDTLGLGRLGISIDVSPSHLDDVRTLEPLSFLAAVPGCRQNFLRKGFTEADVDQLSDRLVDGLVVWGSVGDIADRVAEHHEAGADHVVLAPLGASSIAAGRALSELVVSSK
;
A
#
# COMPACT_ATOMS: atom_id res chain seq x y z
N MET A 1 2.66 2.94 -27.67
CA MET A 1 3.89 3.47 -27.04
C MET A 1 3.50 4.10 -25.70
N ASP A 2 3.02 3.34 -24.72
CA ASP A 2 3.78 2.54 -23.74
C ASP A 2 4.90 3.34 -23.05
N THR A 3 4.58 3.83 -21.85
CA THR A 3 5.54 3.87 -20.74
C THR A 3 4.80 3.35 -19.50
N LEU A 4 5.25 2.19 -19.02
CA LEU A 4 4.75 1.40 -17.89
C LEU A 4 3.45 0.60 -18.17
N GLY A 5 3.63 -0.58 -18.78
CA GLY A 5 2.60 -1.61 -18.97
C GLY A 5 2.14 -2.28 -17.67
N LEU A 6 1.65 -1.48 -16.73
CA LEU A 6 0.82 -1.94 -15.63
C LEU A 6 -0.58 -1.39 -15.96
N GLY A 7 -1.62 -2.23 -15.92
CA GLY A 7 -3.01 -1.82 -16.15
C GLY A 7 -3.48 -0.77 -15.13
N ARG A 8 -4.76 -0.76 -14.76
CA ARG A 8 -5.22 0.14 -13.69
C ARG A 8 -4.70 -0.35 -12.32
N LEU A 9 -3.41 -0.12 -12.06
CA LEU A 9 -2.69 -0.64 -10.90
C LEU A 9 -3.08 0.14 -9.65
N GLY A 10 -3.80 -0.53 -8.75
CA GLY A 10 -3.93 -0.11 -7.37
C GLY A 10 -2.65 -0.49 -6.62
N ILE A 11 -1.89 0.51 -6.17
CA ILE A 11 -0.79 0.29 -5.23
C ILE A 11 -1.36 0.57 -3.85
N SER A 12 -1.40 -0.44 -2.98
CA SER A 12 -1.64 -0.32 -1.55
C SER A 12 -0.36 -0.73 -0.82
N ILE A 13 -0.08 -0.15 0.34
CA ILE A 13 1.10 -0.48 1.15
C ILE A 13 0.55 -1.05 2.44
N ASP A 14 0.92 -2.28 2.77
CA ASP A 14 0.16 -3.06 3.75
C ASP A 14 1.01 -4.11 4.45
N VAL A 15 0.73 -4.26 5.74
CA VAL A 15 1.25 -5.15 6.78
C VAL A 15 2.19 -4.44 7.73
N SER A 16 1.68 -4.04 8.89
CA SER A 16 2.45 -4.10 10.13
C SER A 16 1.53 -4.45 11.30
N PRO A 17 1.89 -5.43 12.16
CA PRO A 17 1.17 -5.68 13.39
C PRO A 17 1.51 -4.53 14.34
N SER A 18 0.65 -3.51 14.37
CA SER A 18 0.61 -2.40 15.34
C SER A 18 1.97 -1.90 15.84
N HIS A 19 2.42 -0.72 15.41
CA HIS A 19 2.99 0.35 16.26
C HIS A 19 3.39 1.52 15.35
N LEU A 20 2.86 2.71 15.65
CA LEU A 20 3.23 3.99 15.02
C LEU A 20 4.51 4.60 15.63
N ASP A 21 5.20 3.89 16.52
CA ASP A 21 6.31 4.44 17.31
C ASP A 21 7.69 4.28 16.65
N ASP A 22 7.80 3.58 15.51
CA ASP A 22 9.08 3.40 14.83
C ASP A 22 9.09 4.09 13.46
N VAL A 23 9.91 5.14 13.34
CA VAL A 23 10.16 5.90 12.10
C VAL A 23 10.61 4.99 10.95
N ARG A 24 11.13 3.79 11.27
CA ARG A 24 11.52 2.77 10.28
C ARG A 24 10.33 2.12 9.56
N THR A 25 9.10 2.25 10.07
CA THR A 25 7.90 1.68 9.45
C THR A 25 7.59 2.30 8.08
N LEU A 26 7.99 3.54 7.84
CA LEU A 26 7.69 4.26 6.59
C LEU A 26 8.85 4.23 5.57
N GLU A 27 9.94 3.51 5.83
CA GLU A 27 11.04 3.38 4.86
C GLU A 27 10.57 2.82 3.50
N PRO A 28 9.72 1.77 3.45
CA PRO A 28 9.18 1.28 2.18
C PRO A 28 8.30 2.30 1.47
N LEU A 29 7.51 3.09 2.24
CA LEU A 29 6.70 4.17 1.69
C LEU A 29 7.58 5.30 1.11
N SER A 30 8.68 5.63 1.79
CA SER A 30 9.68 6.62 1.34
C SER A 30 10.30 6.20 0.02
N PHE A 31 10.69 4.92 -0.10
CA PHE A 31 11.20 4.36 -1.35
C PHE A 31 10.16 4.46 -2.47
N LEU A 32 8.91 4.08 -2.21
CA LEU A 32 7.84 4.12 -3.20
C LEU A 32 7.51 5.55 -3.65
N ALA A 33 7.52 6.53 -2.74
CA ALA A 33 7.34 7.94 -3.08
C ALA A 33 8.41 8.45 -4.06
N ALA A 34 9.64 7.91 -4.00
CA ALA A 34 10.73 8.24 -4.91
C ALA A 34 10.63 7.55 -6.29
N VAL A 35 9.83 6.47 -6.42
CA VAL A 35 9.63 5.79 -7.70
C VAL A 35 8.69 6.62 -8.59
N PRO A 36 9.13 7.10 -9.77
CA PRO A 36 8.34 8.04 -10.59
C PRO A 36 6.93 7.55 -10.94
N GLY A 37 6.77 6.26 -11.22
CA GLY A 37 5.47 5.66 -11.52
C GLY A 37 4.51 5.66 -10.32
N CYS A 38 5.02 5.40 -9.12
CA CYS A 38 4.26 5.43 -7.87
C CYS A 38 3.86 6.85 -7.50
N ARG A 39 4.81 7.80 -7.57
CA ARG A 39 4.55 9.24 -7.36
C ARG A 39 3.42 9.73 -8.26
N GLN A 40 3.50 9.45 -9.56
CA GLN A 40 2.45 9.85 -10.51
C GLN A 40 1.09 9.22 -10.17
N ASN A 41 1.07 7.99 -9.64
CA ASN A 41 -0.16 7.34 -9.20
C ASN A 41 -0.77 8.03 -7.96
N PHE A 42 0.05 8.41 -6.99
CA PHE A 42 -0.42 9.15 -5.81
C PHE A 42 -1.03 10.49 -6.21
N LEU A 43 -0.40 11.23 -7.13
CA LEU A 43 -0.94 12.48 -7.64
C LEU A 43 -2.30 12.29 -8.34
N ARG A 44 -2.46 11.23 -9.15
CA ARG A 44 -3.76 10.90 -9.78
C ARG A 44 -4.85 10.53 -8.78
N LYS A 45 -4.47 10.03 -7.59
CA LYS A 45 -5.40 9.73 -6.49
C LYS A 45 -5.80 10.95 -5.67
N GLY A 46 -5.28 12.15 -5.99
CA GLY A 46 -5.65 13.40 -5.35
C GLY A 46 -4.78 13.79 -4.15
N PHE A 47 -3.61 13.16 -4.00
CA PHE A 47 -2.55 13.64 -3.12
C PHE A 47 -1.78 14.79 -3.79
N THR A 48 -1.30 15.73 -3.00
CA THR A 48 -0.47 16.83 -3.49
C THR A 48 0.99 16.43 -3.56
N GLU A 49 1.81 17.19 -4.28
CA GLU A 49 3.26 16.99 -4.27
C GLU A 49 3.84 17.13 -2.86
N ALA A 50 3.33 18.08 -2.08
CA ALA A 50 3.72 18.24 -0.68
C ALA A 50 3.36 17.02 0.17
N ASP A 51 2.18 16.41 -0.05
CA ASP A 51 1.78 15.19 0.66
C ASP A 51 2.78 14.05 0.40
N VAL A 52 3.26 13.93 -0.84
CA VAL A 52 4.21 12.88 -1.26
C VAL A 52 5.64 13.17 -0.81
N ASP A 53 6.12 14.40 -0.99
CA ASP A 53 7.50 14.76 -0.68
C ASP A 53 7.76 14.79 0.84
N GLN A 54 6.73 15.06 1.64
CA GLN A 54 6.80 15.09 3.10
C GLN A 54 6.31 13.81 3.77
N LEU A 55 5.75 12.86 3.00
CA LEU A 55 5.03 11.71 3.52
C LEU A 55 4.02 12.12 4.59
N SER A 56 3.16 13.09 4.24
CA SER A 56 2.17 13.66 5.16
C SER A 56 1.31 12.58 5.83
N ASP A 57 0.80 12.87 7.03
CA ASP A 57 -0.14 11.97 7.73
C ASP A 57 -1.33 11.60 6.83
N ARG A 58 -1.84 12.54 6.02
CA ARG A 58 -2.90 12.28 5.03
C ARG A 58 -2.50 11.20 4.02
N LEU A 59 -1.26 11.24 3.53
CA LEU A 59 -0.74 10.22 2.60
C LEU A 59 -0.60 8.88 3.32
N VAL A 60 -0.02 8.88 4.52
CA VAL A 60 0.19 7.68 5.34
C VAL A 60 -1.14 7.02 5.65
N ASP A 61 -2.11 7.75 6.19
CA ASP A 61 -3.45 7.25 6.52
C ASP A 61 -4.23 6.77 5.29
N GLY A 62 -3.98 7.38 4.13
CA GLY A 62 -4.62 7.01 2.87
C GLY A 62 -4.02 5.79 2.18
N LEU A 63 -2.75 5.47 2.44
CA LEU A 63 -2.02 4.40 1.76
C LEU A 63 -1.70 3.20 2.66
N VAL A 64 -1.63 3.40 3.97
CA VAL A 64 -1.28 2.38 4.94
C VAL A 64 -2.52 1.97 5.71
N VAL A 65 -2.85 0.67 5.66
CA VAL A 65 -3.86 0.10 6.55
C VAL A 65 -3.16 -0.50 7.76
N TRP A 66 -3.66 -0.12 8.91
CA TRP A 66 -3.28 -0.67 10.20
C TRP A 66 -4.41 -1.57 10.68
N GLY A 67 -4.12 -2.82 11.04
CA GLY A 67 -5.17 -3.69 11.55
C GLY A 67 -4.88 -5.17 11.40
N SER A 68 -5.95 -5.93 11.52
CA SER A 68 -5.98 -7.37 11.31
C SER A 68 -5.95 -7.72 9.81
N VAL A 69 -5.72 -9.00 9.51
CA VAL A 69 -5.82 -9.52 8.13
C VAL A 69 -7.21 -9.28 7.52
N GLY A 70 -8.27 -9.23 8.34
CA GLY A 70 -9.62 -8.90 7.87
C GLY A 70 -9.75 -7.46 7.39
N ASP A 71 -9.20 -6.50 8.14
CA ASP A 71 -9.21 -5.07 7.77
C ASP A 71 -8.46 -4.84 6.44
N ILE A 72 -7.36 -5.59 6.27
CA ILE A 72 -6.56 -5.61 5.04
C ILE A 72 -7.39 -6.18 3.87
N ALA A 73 -8.12 -7.27 4.09
CA ALA A 73 -8.97 -7.90 3.08
C ALA A 73 -10.08 -6.98 2.59
N ASP A 74 -10.75 -6.28 3.50
CA ASP A 74 -11.80 -5.33 3.18
C ASP A 74 -11.25 -4.19 2.31
N ARG A 75 -10.07 -3.64 2.64
CA ARG A 75 -9.43 -2.60 1.81
C ARG A 75 -9.04 -3.12 0.42
N VAL A 76 -8.55 -4.36 0.33
CA VAL A 76 -8.26 -4.98 -0.98
C VAL A 76 -9.53 -5.08 -1.82
N ALA A 77 -10.64 -5.51 -1.22
CA ALA A 77 -11.94 -5.56 -1.88
C ALA A 77 -12.39 -4.17 -2.35
N GLU A 78 -12.29 -3.13 -1.52
CA GLU A 78 -12.60 -1.74 -1.90
C GLU A 78 -11.79 -1.29 -3.13
N HIS A 79 -10.52 -1.66 -3.22
CA HIS A 79 -9.71 -1.36 -4.39
C HIS A 79 -10.18 -2.09 -5.65
N HIS A 80 -10.62 -3.34 -5.53
CA HIS A 80 -11.21 -4.09 -6.64
C HIS A 80 -12.58 -3.54 -7.05
N GLU A 81 -13.42 -3.09 -6.11
CA GLU A 81 -14.69 -2.42 -6.41
C GLU A 81 -14.47 -1.06 -7.08
N ALA A 82 -13.42 -0.34 -6.68
CA ALA A 82 -12.90 0.82 -7.39
C ALA A 82 -12.22 0.45 -8.73
N GLY A 83 -12.32 -0.83 -9.15
CA GLY A 83 -11.87 -1.47 -10.39
C GLY A 83 -10.36 -1.52 -10.60
N ALA A 84 -9.59 -1.70 -9.54
CA ALA A 84 -8.23 -2.19 -9.68
C ALA A 84 -8.26 -3.62 -10.22
N ASP A 85 -7.53 -3.85 -11.31
CA ASP A 85 -7.32 -5.21 -11.84
C ASP A 85 -6.25 -5.96 -11.02
N HIS A 86 -5.36 -5.20 -10.37
CA HIS A 86 -4.30 -5.70 -9.51
C HIS A 86 -4.14 -4.80 -8.28
N VAL A 87 -3.99 -5.42 -7.11
CA VAL A 87 -3.64 -4.76 -5.85
C VAL A 87 -2.29 -5.29 -5.38
N VAL A 88 -1.31 -4.41 -5.24
CA VAL A 88 -0.02 -4.74 -4.64
C VAL A 88 -0.11 -4.50 -3.13
N LEU A 89 0.48 -5.39 -2.33
CA LEU A 89 0.62 -5.26 -0.88
C LEU A 89 2.10 -5.27 -0.52
N ALA A 90 2.54 -4.30 0.28
CA ALA A 90 3.94 -4.10 0.63
C ALA A 90 4.11 -4.05 2.16
N PRO A 91 4.60 -5.13 2.78
CA PRO A 91 4.81 -5.20 4.23
C PRO A 91 5.76 -4.15 4.77
N LEU A 92 5.34 -3.49 5.84
CA LEU A 92 6.07 -2.50 6.62
C LEU A 92 6.63 -3.14 7.90
N GLY A 93 7.94 -3.13 8.09
CA GLY A 93 8.58 -3.50 9.37
C GLY A 93 8.43 -4.96 9.82
N ALA A 94 7.63 -5.79 9.15
CA ALA A 94 7.48 -7.21 9.45
C ALA A 94 8.65 -8.03 8.87
N SER A 95 9.08 -9.08 9.57
CA SER A 95 9.95 -10.08 8.94
C SER A 95 9.25 -10.68 7.72
N SER A 96 10.01 -10.99 6.67
CA SER A 96 9.47 -11.57 5.43
C SER A 96 8.63 -12.83 5.65
N ILE A 97 8.90 -13.60 6.71
CA ILE A 97 8.13 -14.79 7.09
C ILE A 97 6.78 -14.41 7.72
N ALA A 98 6.75 -13.44 8.63
CA ALA A 98 5.50 -12.99 9.27
C ALA A 98 4.56 -12.35 8.24
N ALA A 99 5.12 -11.50 7.38
CA ALA A 99 4.40 -10.94 6.25
C ALA A 99 3.87 -12.02 5.29
N GLY A 100 4.71 -13.00 4.95
CA GLY A 100 4.31 -14.11 4.08
C GLY A 100 3.16 -14.95 4.65
N ARG A 101 3.12 -15.18 5.97
CA ARG A 101 1.98 -15.86 6.61
C ARG A 101 0.70 -15.04 6.53
N ALA A 102 0.74 -13.77 6.92
CA ALA A 102 -0.43 -12.89 6.88
C ALA A 102 -1.01 -12.78 5.46
N LEU A 103 -0.15 -12.60 4.45
CA LEU A 103 -0.56 -12.57 3.04
C LEU A 103 -1.13 -13.92 2.56
N SER A 104 -0.63 -15.05 3.07
CA SER A 104 -1.20 -16.36 2.75
C SER A 104 -2.62 -16.53 3.29
N GLU A 105 -2.92 -16.02 4.48
CA GLU A 105 -4.27 -16.08 5.07
C GLU A 105 -5.26 -15.25 4.25
N LEU A 106 -4.81 -14.11 3.74
CA LEU A 106 -5.59 -13.24 2.87
C LEU A 106 -5.99 -13.92 1.55
N VAL A 107 -5.05 -14.61 0.90
CA VAL A 107 -5.31 -15.36 -0.35
C VAL A 107 -6.32 -16.50 -0.12
N VAL A 108 -6.30 -17.12 1.06
CA VAL A 108 -7.24 -18.20 1.41
C VAL A 108 -8.64 -17.65 1.71
N SER A 109 -8.76 -16.46 2.31
CA SER A 109 -10.06 -15.82 2.58
C SER A 109 -10.74 -15.21 1.35
N SER A 110 -9.99 -14.92 0.28
CA SER A 110 -10.50 -14.28 -0.93
C SER A 110 -11.18 -15.26 -1.92
N LYS A 111 -11.45 -16.50 -1.49
CA LYS A 111 -12.02 -17.57 -2.32
C LYS A 111 -13.45 -17.94 -1.97
#